data_AF-A0A8K0DCV1-F1
#
_entry.id   AF-A0A8K0DCV1-F1
#
_cell.length_a   1.000
_cell.length_b   1.000
_cell.length_c   1.000
_cell.angle_alpha   90.00
_cell.angle_beta   90.00
_cell.angle_gamma   90.00
#
_symmetry.space_group_name_H-M   'P 1'
#
loop_
_entity.id
_entity.type
_entity.pdbx_description
1 polymer ?
#
loop_
_entity_poly.entity_id
_entity_poly.type
_entity_poly.pdbx_seq_one_letter_code
_entity_poly.pdbx_strand_id
1 'polypeptide(L)'
;MKIFLGVLLLAVIVAVNASDDDGGFKCTPGVRYQENKCNGCFCSNNHALGCTLMGCLNQDPKLYKCEKGTTWNEGCEQCWCISLGTLCTTNCGKVPEQHH
;
A
#
# COMPACT_ATOMS: atom_id res chain seq x y z
N MET A 1 34.95 28.26 35.60
CA MET A 1 33.92 28.22 36.66
C MET A 1 32.71 27.51 36.08
N LYS A 2 32.33 26.38 36.68
CA LYS A 2 31.18 25.53 36.30
C LYS A 2 29.93 26.10 36.96
N ILE A 3 28.82 26.18 36.24
CA ILE A 3 27.47 26.06 36.83
C ILE A 3 26.55 25.37 35.82
N PHE A 4 26.31 24.08 36.08
CA PHE A 4 25.23 23.27 35.54
C PHE A 4 23.97 23.52 36.38
N LEU A 5 22.81 23.84 35.77
CA LEU A 5 21.44 23.75 36.35
C LEU A 5 20.47 24.36 35.31
N GLY A 6 19.46 23.71 34.71
CA GLY A 6 18.91 22.36 34.74
C GLY A 6 18.01 22.16 33.49
N VAL A 7 18.08 21.00 32.84
CA VAL A 7 17.07 19.90 32.88
C VAL A 7 15.91 20.05 31.85
N LEU A 8 15.92 19.14 30.87
CA LEU A 8 14.81 18.62 30.04
C LEU A 8 13.90 19.61 29.28
N LEU A 9 14.19 19.80 27.99
CA LEU A 9 13.15 19.71 26.95
C LEU A 9 13.55 18.57 26.02
N LEU A 10 12.90 17.44 26.26
CA LEU A 10 13.02 16.20 25.50
C LEU A 10 12.90 16.48 24.00
N ALA A 11 13.80 15.88 23.24
CA ALA A 11 13.68 15.73 21.80
C ALA A 11 12.34 15.08 21.46
N VAL A 12 11.35 15.86 21.03
CA VAL A 12 10.13 15.34 20.40
C VAL A 12 9.77 16.24 19.22
N ILE A 13 10.66 16.30 18.24
CA ILE A 13 10.21 16.36 16.86
C ILE A 13 10.92 15.22 16.14
N VAL A 14 10.57 13.99 16.50
CA VAL A 14 10.61 12.93 15.49
C VAL A 14 9.48 13.30 14.54
N ALA A 15 9.78 14.05 13.49
CA ALA A 15 8.88 14.14 12.36
C ALA A 15 8.76 12.71 11.83
N VAL A 16 7.68 12.04 12.21
CA VAL A 16 7.34 10.70 11.73
C VAL A 16 6.96 10.80 10.25
N ASN A 17 7.94 10.95 9.37
CA ASN A 17 7.75 10.68 7.95
C ASN A 17 7.89 9.17 7.74
N ALA A 18 7.08 8.38 8.45
CA ALA A 18 6.82 7.00 8.05
C ALA A 18 5.70 7.06 7.00
N SER A 19 6.02 7.60 5.83
CA SER A 19 5.22 7.33 4.64
C SER A 19 5.68 5.96 4.15
N ASP A 20 4.85 4.95 4.38
CA ASP A 20 4.92 3.70 3.62
C ASP A 20 4.82 4.12 2.15
N ASP A 21 5.98 4.29 1.51
CA ASP A 21 6.06 4.65 0.11
C ASP A 21 5.47 3.44 -0.61
N ASP A 22 4.24 3.48 -1.10
CA ASP A 22 3.67 2.40 -1.92
C ASP A 22 3.89 2.70 -3.41
N GLY A 23 5.00 3.35 -3.74
CA GLY A 23 5.28 3.85 -5.09
C GLY A 23 4.24 4.87 -5.56
N GLY A 24 3.64 5.60 -4.61
CA GLY A 24 2.56 6.56 -4.88
C GLY A 24 1.19 5.94 -5.13
N PHE A 25 1.00 4.63 -4.93
CA PHE A 25 -0.31 4.01 -5.06
C PHE A 25 -1.34 4.62 -4.09
N LYS A 26 -2.55 4.85 -4.60
CA LYS A 26 -3.71 5.29 -3.81
C LYS A 26 -4.93 4.49 -4.23
N CYS A 27 -5.56 3.77 -3.30
CA CYS A 27 -6.76 3.01 -3.61
C CYS A 27 -7.97 3.92 -3.86
N THR A 28 -8.98 3.40 -4.55
CA THR A 28 -10.22 4.12 -4.87
C THR A 28 -11.38 3.55 -4.04
N PRO A 29 -12.10 4.38 -3.25
CA PRO A 29 -13.28 3.94 -2.51
C PRO A 29 -14.31 3.24 -3.42
N GLY A 30 -14.86 2.11 -2.96
CA GLY A 30 -15.80 1.31 -3.73
C GLY A 30 -15.17 0.35 -4.75
N VAL A 31 -13.88 0.46 -5.04
CA VAL A 31 -13.11 -0.55 -5.79
C VAL A 31 -12.64 -1.65 -4.84
N ARG A 32 -12.70 -2.89 -5.31
CA ARG A 32 -12.20 -4.07 -4.60
C ARG A 32 -10.85 -4.46 -5.16
N TYR A 33 -9.96 -4.88 -4.28
CA TYR A 33 -8.61 -5.28 -4.62
C TYR A 33 -8.30 -6.66 -4.06
N GLN A 34 -7.29 -7.30 -4.60
CA GLN A 34 -6.73 -8.52 -4.09
C GLN A 34 -5.20 -8.41 -4.05
N GLU A 35 -4.65 -8.61 -2.85
CA GLU A 35 -3.23 -8.60 -2.58
C GLU A 35 -2.67 -10.00 -2.80
N ASN A 36 -1.62 -10.09 -3.61
CA ASN A 36 -0.89 -11.29 -3.96
C ASN A 36 -1.81 -12.44 -4.40
N LYS A 37 -2.92 -12.16 -5.11
CA LYS A 37 -3.93 -13.17 -5.51
C LYS A 37 -4.52 -13.99 -4.34
N CYS A 38 -4.45 -13.46 -3.12
CA CYS A 38 -4.82 -14.17 -1.89
C CYS A 38 -5.73 -13.31 -1.02
N ASN A 39 -5.21 -12.22 -0.44
CA ASN A 39 -5.97 -11.43 0.52
C ASN A 39 -6.94 -10.48 -0.17
N GLY A 40 -8.21 -10.53 0.22
CA GLY A 40 -9.22 -9.59 -0.25
C GLY A 40 -9.04 -8.25 0.45
N CYS A 41 -9.05 -7.18 -0.32
CA CYS A 41 -8.85 -5.83 0.20
C CYS A 41 -10.00 -4.89 -0.18
N PHE A 42 -10.23 -3.90 0.69
CA PHE A 42 -11.18 -2.81 0.48
C PHE A 42 -10.48 -1.47 0.63
N CYS A 43 -11.00 -0.46 -0.07
CA CYS A 43 -10.58 0.91 0.10
C CYS A 43 -11.62 1.68 0.92
N SER A 44 -11.19 2.24 2.06
CA SER A 44 -12.03 3.14 2.87
C SER A 44 -12.22 4.49 2.18
N ASN A 45 -13.18 5.29 2.65
CA ASN A 45 -13.43 6.64 2.13
C ASN A 45 -12.23 7.59 2.28
N ASN A 46 -11.31 7.31 3.20
CA ASN A 46 -10.08 8.08 3.41
C ASN A 46 -8.91 7.55 2.55
N HIS A 47 -9.18 6.68 1.58
CA HIS A 47 -8.19 6.02 0.73
C HIS A 47 -7.18 5.14 1.48
N ALA A 48 -7.50 4.72 2.69
CA ALA A 48 -6.74 3.68 3.38
C ALA A 48 -7.17 2.31 2.87
N LEU A 49 -6.18 1.49 2.47
CA LEU A 49 -6.36 0.12 2.03
C LEU A 49 -6.38 -0.81 3.26
N GLY A 50 -7.41 -1.63 3.39
CA GLY A 50 -7.49 -2.68 4.40
C GLY A 50 -7.61 -4.05 3.72
N CYS A 51 -6.75 -4.99 4.10
CA CYS A 51 -6.73 -6.35 3.57
C CYS A 51 -7.05 -7.38 4.65
N THR A 52 -7.58 -8.53 4.25
CA THR A 52 -7.61 -9.72 5.11
C THR A 52 -6.18 -10.19 5.43
N LEU A 53 -6.02 -11.00 6.48
CA LEU A 53 -4.73 -11.59 6.87
C LEU A 53 -4.79 -13.13 6.78
N MET A 54 -5.18 -13.64 5.62
CA MET A 54 -5.23 -15.08 5.37
C MET A 54 -3.83 -15.65 5.17
N GLY A 55 -3.65 -16.91 5.57
CA GLY A 55 -2.42 -17.66 5.27
C GLY A 55 -2.37 -18.01 3.78
N CYS A 56 -1.41 -17.42 3.07
CA CYS A 56 -1.25 -17.58 1.64
C CYS A 56 -0.25 -18.71 1.32
N LEU A 57 -0.75 -19.90 0.96
CA LEU A 57 0.07 -21.09 0.69
C LEU A 57 0.42 -21.23 -0.80
N ASN A 58 1.62 -21.73 -1.10
CA ASN A 58 2.07 -22.07 -2.47
C ASN A 58 1.99 -20.90 -3.49
N GLN A 59 2.24 -19.69 -3.04
CA GLN A 59 2.24 -18.50 -3.88
C GLN A 59 3.41 -18.50 -4.87
N ASP A 60 3.20 -17.99 -6.08
CA ASP A 60 4.30 -17.65 -6.99
C ASP A 60 5.18 -16.55 -6.35
N PRO A 61 6.50 -16.76 -6.17
CA PRO A 61 7.41 -15.76 -5.64
C PRO A 61 7.36 -14.41 -6.38
N LYS A 62 6.95 -14.40 -7.66
CA LYS A 62 6.81 -13.17 -8.46
C LYS A 62 5.77 -12.21 -7.89
N LEU A 63 4.76 -12.70 -7.16
CA LEU A 63 3.72 -11.85 -6.58
C LEU A 63 4.31 -10.89 -5.53
N TYR A 64 5.32 -11.33 -4.78
CA TYR A 64 5.99 -10.53 -3.75
C TYR A 64 7.28 -9.84 -4.22
N LYS A 65 7.81 -10.24 -5.38
CA LYS A 65 9.08 -9.76 -5.94
C LYS A 65 8.85 -8.99 -7.24
N CYS A 66 8.02 -7.96 -7.18
CA CYS A 66 7.79 -7.01 -8.27
C CYS A 66 8.60 -5.72 -8.04
N GLU A 67 8.77 -4.91 -9.09
CA GLU A 67 9.42 -3.60 -8.99
C GLU A 67 8.42 -2.57 -8.47
N LYS A 68 8.71 -2.02 -7.29
CA LYS A 68 7.83 -1.08 -6.58
C LYS A 68 7.44 0.13 -7.43
N GLY A 69 6.17 0.52 -7.39
CA GLY A 69 5.62 1.64 -8.17
C GLY A 69 5.29 1.29 -9.62
N THR A 70 5.64 0.09 -10.10
CA THR A 70 5.19 -0.36 -11.42
C THR A 70 3.70 -0.65 -11.44
N THR A 71 3.10 -0.43 -12.61
CA THR A 71 1.70 -0.70 -12.88
C THR A 71 1.58 -1.48 -14.18
N TRP A 72 0.62 -2.41 -14.23
CA TRP A 72 0.35 -3.21 -15.42
C TRP A 72 -1.10 -3.68 -15.43
N ASN A 73 -1.52 -4.27 -16.54
CA ASN A 73 -2.84 -4.88 -16.67
C ASN A 73 -2.70 -6.40 -16.78
N GLU A 74 -3.53 -7.15 -16.06
CA GLU A 74 -3.72 -8.59 -16.23
C GLU A 74 -5.14 -8.84 -16.74
N GLY A 75 -5.28 -8.99 -18.06
CA GLY A 75 -6.60 -8.99 -18.68
C GLY A 75 -7.31 -7.65 -18.48
N CYS A 76 -8.41 -7.65 -17.73
CA CYS A 76 -9.17 -6.45 -17.37
C CYS A 76 -8.87 -5.91 -15.96
N GLU A 77 -8.01 -6.59 -15.20
CA GLU A 77 -7.57 -6.15 -13.89
C GLU A 77 -6.42 -5.14 -14.05
N GLN A 78 -6.46 -4.07 -13.26
CA GLN A 78 -5.33 -3.15 -13.14
C GLN A 78 -4.54 -3.54 -11.89
N CYS A 79 -3.23 -3.66 -12.03
CA CYS A 79 -2.33 -4.13 -11.00
C CYS A 79 -1.23 -3.11 -10.69
N TRP A 80 -0.82 -3.09 -9.43
CA TRP A 80 0.26 -2.26 -8.89
C TRP A 80 1.24 -3.12 -8.10
N CYS A 81 2.50 -2.75 -8.14
CA CYS A 81 3.48 -3.24 -7.17
C CYS A 81 3.62 -2.24 -6.02
N ILE A 82 3.15 -2.63 -4.85
CA ILE A 82 3.22 -1.85 -3.60
C ILE A 82 4.21 -2.51 -2.63
N SER A 83 4.38 -1.95 -1.43
CA SER A 83 5.32 -2.48 -0.44
C SER A 83 5.01 -3.92 0.00
N LEU A 84 3.74 -4.33 -0.12
CA LEU A 84 3.26 -5.68 0.22
C LEU A 84 3.36 -6.68 -0.94
N GLY A 85 3.80 -6.25 -2.12
CA GLY A 85 3.82 -7.04 -3.35
C GLY A 85 2.76 -6.59 -4.34
N THR A 86 2.15 -7.55 -5.03
CA THR A 86 1.19 -7.29 -6.10
C THR A 86 -0.18 -6.98 -5.52
N LEU A 87 -0.82 -5.92 -5.98
CA LEU A 87 -2.20 -5.58 -5.65
C LEU A 87 -2.97 -5.36 -6.96
N CYS A 88 -4.00 -6.15 -7.21
CA CYS A 88 -4.82 -6.03 -8.42
C CYS A 88 -6.26 -5.68 -8.09
N THR A 89 -6.97 -4.99 -8.98
CA THR A 89 -8.42 -4.89 -8.89
C THR A 89 -9.06 -6.26 -9.14
N THR A 90 -10.21 -6.54 -8.51
CA THR A 90 -10.96 -7.79 -8.74
C THR A 90 -12.26 -7.59 -9.53
N ASN A 91 -12.61 -6.33 -9.82
CA ASN A 91 -13.84 -5.98 -10.52
C ASN A 91 -13.51 -5.35 -11.88
N CYS A 92 -13.65 -6.12 -12.94
CA CYS A 92 -13.62 -5.60 -14.29
C CYS A 92 -14.88 -4.72 -14.51
N GLY A 93 -14.68 -3.43 -14.82
CA GLY A 93 -15.77 -2.47 -15.09
C GLY A 93 -16.05 -1.41 -14.01
N LYS A 94 -15.29 -1.37 -12.90
CA LYS A 94 -15.33 -0.25 -11.92
C LYS A 94 -14.02 0.50 -11.75
N VAL A 95 -13.02 0.19 -12.56
CA VAL A 95 -11.79 0.99 -12.61
C VAL A 95 -12.19 2.31 -13.27
N PRO A 96 -12.03 3.47 -12.58
CA PRO A 96 -12.22 4.76 -13.25
C PRO A 96 -11.30 4.78 -14.46
N GLU A 97 -11.88 5.00 -15.64
CA GLU A 97 -11.14 5.08 -16.89
C GLU A 97 -9.99 6.09 -16.72
N GLN A 98 -8.75 5.62 -16.82
CA GLN A 98 -7.56 6.46 -16.78
C GLN A 98 -7.53 7.20 -18.12
N HIS A 99 -8.18 8.37 -18.20
CA HIS A 99 -8.02 9.26 -19.33
C HIS A 99 -6.57 9.76 -19.35
N HIS A 100 -5.79 9.17 -20.24
CA HIS A 100 -4.47 9.65 -20.67
C HIS A 100 -4.58 10.96 -21.45
#